data_AF-A0A7V9C9W3-F1
#
_entry.id   AF-A0A7V9C9W3-F1
#
_cell.length_a   1.000
_cell.length_b   1.000
_cell.length_c   1.000
_cell.angle_alpha   90.00
_cell.angle_beta   90.00
_cell.angle_gamma   90.00
#
_symmetry.space_group_name_H-M   'P 1'
#
loop_
_entity.id
_entity.type
_entity.pdbx_description
1 polymer ?
#
loop_
_entity_poly.entity_id
_entity_poly.type
_entity_poly.pdbx_seq_one_letter_code
_entity_poly.pdbx_strand_id
1 'polypeptide(L)'
;MSQPNFELDALAVFSHPDDAELTAAGTLLKLKSLGYRTGVLDTTRGEMGTRGTPEGRAEEAHEAGRVMNLDLRLNLELPDGHVQVTDEARRRMVRVLRIHRPKVIFTQ
;
A
#
# COMPACT_ATOMS: atom_id res chain seq x y z
N MET A 1 -4.25 -18.24 -0.44
CA MET A 1 -3.60 -17.97 -1.75
C MET A 1 -2.21 -17.43 -1.45
N SER A 2 -1.16 -17.96 -2.09
CA SER A 2 0.21 -17.45 -1.91
C SER A 2 0.28 -16.01 -2.41
N GLN A 3 0.83 -15.09 -1.62
CA GLN A 3 1.07 -13.72 -2.10
C GLN A 3 1.97 -13.77 -3.34
N PRO A 4 1.71 -12.93 -4.34
CA PRO A 4 2.52 -12.89 -5.54
C PRO A 4 3.99 -12.62 -5.18
N ASN A 5 4.93 -13.31 -5.83
CA ASN A 5 6.35 -13.18 -5.54
C ASN A 5 7.07 -12.60 -6.77
N PHE A 6 7.25 -11.28 -6.76
CA PHE A 6 7.98 -10.55 -7.79
C PHE A 6 8.56 -9.25 -7.21
N GLU A 7 9.65 -8.78 -7.82
CA GLU A 7 10.30 -7.53 -7.43
C GLU A 7 9.53 -6.30 -7.93
N LEU A 8 9.46 -5.26 -7.09
CA LEU A 8 8.92 -3.94 -7.39
C LEU A 8 10.06 -2.95 -7.64
N ASP A 9 9.86 -2.01 -8.57
CA ASP A 9 10.77 -0.88 -8.72
C ASP A 9 10.45 0.22 -7.69
N ALA A 10 9.16 0.43 -7.40
CA ALA A 10 8.69 1.40 -6.42
C ALA A 10 7.55 0.84 -5.56
N LEU A 11 7.61 1.08 -4.26
CA LEU A 11 6.56 0.79 -3.30
C LEU A 11 6.20 2.05 -2.50
N ALA A 12 4.95 2.48 -2.56
CA ALA A 12 4.40 3.49 -1.68
C ALA A 12 3.88 2.84 -0.40
N VAL A 13 4.35 3.28 0.77
CA VAL A 13 3.97 2.75 2.08
C VAL A 13 3.38 3.89 2.91
N PHE A 14 2.06 3.83 3.15
CA PHE A 14 1.34 4.89 3.83
C PHE A 14 0.35 4.34 4.85
N SER A 15 -0.19 5.22 5.71
CA SER A 15 -0.98 4.79 6.86
C SER A 15 -2.32 4.23 6.42
N HIS A 16 -3.09 5.02 5.66
CA HIS A 16 -4.48 4.74 5.31
C HIS A 16 -4.65 4.53 3.81
N PRO A 17 -5.69 3.78 3.40
CA PRO A 17 -6.08 3.75 1.99
C PRO A 17 -6.60 5.11 1.54
N ASP A 18 -5.90 5.72 0.57
CA ASP A 18 -6.04 7.05 -0.04
C ASP A 18 -4.78 7.93 0.07
N ASP A 19 -3.95 7.71 1.10
CA ASP A 19 -2.74 8.50 1.35
C ASP A 19 -1.78 8.47 0.15
N ALA A 20 -1.60 7.29 -0.46
CA ALA A 20 -0.70 7.11 -1.62
C ALA A 20 -1.23 7.86 -2.86
N GLU A 21 -2.55 7.88 -3.04
CA GLU A 21 -3.23 8.56 -4.12
C GLU A 21 -3.08 10.07 -3.99
N LEU A 22 -3.30 10.60 -2.78
CA LEU A 22 -3.21 12.02 -2.48
C LEU A 22 -1.77 12.56 -2.56
N THR A 23 -0.78 11.75 -2.17
CA THR A 23 0.61 12.21 -2.07
C THR A 23 1.45 11.88 -3.29
N ALA A 24 1.22 10.73 -3.93
CA ALA A 24 2.17 10.15 -4.90
C ALA A 24 1.53 9.59 -6.18
N ALA A 25 0.22 9.73 -6.41
CA ALA A 25 -0.44 9.13 -7.58
C ALA A 25 0.23 9.52 -8.91
N GLY A 26 0.51 10.81 -9.11
CA GLY A 26 1.14 11.29 -10.34
C GLY A 26 2.50 10.65 -10.61
N THR A 27 3.32 10.48 -9.56
CA THR A 27 4.62 9.82 -9.65
C THR A 27 4.48 8.33 -9.94
N LEU A 28 3.59 7.63 -9.24
CA LEU A 28 3.34 6.20 -9.44
C LEU A 28 2.81 5.92 -10.86
N LEU A 29 1.84 6.70 -11.33
CA LEU A 29 1.34 6.63 -12.71
C LEU A 29 2.45 6.89 -13.73
N LYS A 30 3.31 7.89 -13.48
CA LYS A 30 4.43 8.18 -14.37
C LYS A 30 5.42 7.02 -14.43
N LEU A 31 5.79 6.45 -13.28
CA LEU A 31 6.67 5.27 -13.23
C LEU A 31 6.04 4.09 -13.97
N LYS A 32 4.74 3.83 -13.76
CA LYS A 32 4.03 2.78 -14.47
C LYS A 32 4.05 2.99 -15.98
N SER A 33 3.84 4.23 -16.45
CA SER A 33 3.92 4.58 -17.88
C SER A 33 5.29 4.35 -18.51
N LEU A 34 6.35 4.35 -17.70
CA LEU A 34 7.73 4.06 -18.11
C LEU A 34 8.06 2.56 -18.06
N GLY A 35 7.09 1.71 -17.71
CA GLY A 35 7.25 0.25 -17.64
C GLY A 35 7.75 -0.27 -16.29
N TYR A 36 7.86 0.58 -15.26
CA TYR A 36 8.26 0.15 -13.93
C TYR A 36 7.12 -0.58 -13.20
N ARG A 37 7.49 -1.52 -12.34
CA ARG A 37 6.56 -2.18 -11.44
C ARG A 37 6.33 -1.33 -10.20
N THR A 38 5.08 -0.99 -9.96
CA THR A 38 4.67 -0.08 -8.89
C THR A 38 3.68 -0.76 -7.96
N GLY A 39 3.76 -0.47 -6.66
CA GLY A 39 2.79 -0.97 -5.70
C GLY A 39 2.50 0.00 -4.56
N VAL A 40 1.42 -0.30 -3.85
CA VAL A 40 0.99 0.41 -2.64
C VAL A 40 0.85 -0.60 -1.48
N LEU A 41 1.28 -0.19 -0.29
CA LEU A 41 1.11 -0.89 0.97
C LEU A 41 0.46 0.06 1.97
N ASP A 42 -0.83 -0.14 2.21
CA ASP A 42 -1.57 0.56 3.26
C ASP A 42 -1.27 -0.13 4.61
N THR A 43 -0.93 0.61 5.66
CA THR A 43 -0.59 -0.03 6.95
C THR A 43 -1.83 -0.36 7.80
N THR A 44 -2.91 0.40 7.68
CA THR A 44 -4.19 0.22 8.37
C THR A 44 -5.32 0.08 7.37
N ARG A 45 -6.52 -0.33 7.80
CA ARG A 45 -7.70 -0.37 6.90
C ARG A 45 -8.43 0.97 6.84
N GLY A 46 -7.97 1.98 7.59
CA GLY A 46 -8.67 3.25 7.73
C GLY A 46 -10.00 3.11 8.49
N GLU A 47 -10.15 2.10 9.36
CA GLU A 47 -11.42 1.77 10.02
C GLU A 47 -11.88 2.81 11.06
N MET A 48 -11.01 3.75 11.46
CA MET A 48 -11.39 4.87 12.34
C MET A 48 -11.92 6.08 11.54
N GLY A 49 -12.01 5.97 10.22
CA GLY A 49 -12.63 6.98 9.37
C GLY A 49 -14.08 7.27 9.77
N THR A 50 -14.43 8.54 9.88
CA THR A 50 -15.79 8.98 10.29
C THR A 50 -16.82 8.93 9.16
N ARG A 51 -16.41 8.54 7.95
CA ARG A 51 -17.24 8.46 6.75
C ARG A 51 -16.95 7.15 6.01
N GLY A 52 -17.99 6.54 5.45
CA GLY A 52 -17.91 5.26 4.75
C GLY A 52 -17.89 4.07 5.72
N THR A 53 -17.52 2.91 5.19
CA THR A 53 -17.32 1.68 5.96
C THR A 53 -15.93 1.10 5.66
N PRO A 54 -15.34 0.30 6.56
CA PRO A 54 -14.06 -0.37 6.27
C PRO A 54 -14.09 -1.22 4.99
N GLU A 55 -15.22 -1.89 4.73
CA GLU A 55 -15.41 -2.70 3.52
C GLU A 55 -15.48 -1.83 2.27
N GLY A 56 -16.25 -0.73 2.33
CA GLY A 56 -16.33 0.23 1.22
C GLY A 56 -14.98 0.87 0.93
N ARG A 57 -14.22 1.20 1.97
CA ARG A 57 -12.86 1.71 1.83
C ARG A 57 -11.90 0.71 1.18
N ALA A 58 -12.03 -0.58 1.49
CA ALA A 58 -11.27 -1.62 0.82
C ALA A 58 -11.63 -1.75 -0.68
N GLU A 59 -12.92 -1.63 -1.01
CA GLU A 59 -13.39 -1.61 -2.41
C GLU A 59 -12.87 -0.38 -3.18
N GLU A 60 -12.95 0.81 -2.57
CA GLU A 60 -12.40 2.05 -3.10
C GLU A 60 -10.88 1.92 -3.37
N ALA A 61 -10.14 1.39 -2.39
CA ALA A 61 -8.71 1.15 -2.49
C ALA A 61 -8.37 0.15 -3.63
N HIS A 62 -9.13 -0.93 -3.75
CA HIS A 62 -8.94 -1.88 -4.84
C HIS A 62 -9.18 -1.22 -6.20
N GLU A 63 -10.25 -0.44 -6.33
CA GLU A 63 -10.57 0.25 -7.58
C GLU A 63 -9.54 1.34 -7.93
N ALA A 64 -9.06 2.10 -6.95
CA ALA A 64 -7.98 3.06 -7.14
C ALA A 64 -6.70 2.39 -7.65
N GLY A 65 -6.36 1.22 -7.09
CA GLY A 65 -5.22 0.43 -7.57
C GLY A 65 -5.39 -0.03 -9.02
N ARG A 66 -6.61 -0.41 -9.41
CA ARG A 66 -6.96 -0.76 -10.80
C ARG A 66 -6.82 0.44 -11.73
N VAL A 67 -7.34 1.61 -11.36
CA VAL A 67 -7.25 2.85 -12.15
C VAL A 67 -5.80 3.28 -12.34
N MET A 68 -4.98 3.12 -11.29
CA MET A 68 -3.55 3.46 -11.34
C MET A 68 -2.69 2.41 -12.04
N ASN A 69 -3.27 1.27 -12.45
CA ASN A 69 -2.55 0.11 -13.01
C ASN A 69 -1.41 -0.37 -12.09
N LEU A 70 -1.63 -0.39 -10.77
CA LEU A 70 -0.65 -0.92 -9.82
C LEU A 70 -0.43 -2.41 -10.06
N ASP A 71 0.81 -2.86 -9.90
CA ASP A 71 1.16 -4.29 -9.94
C ASP A 71 0.81 -4.98 -8.62
N LEU A 72 0.75 -4.22 -7.54
CA LEU A 72 0.48 -4.72 -6.19
C LEU A 72 -0.25 -3.66 -5.36
N ARG A 73 -1.31 -4.05 -4.66
CA ARG A 73 -1.82 -3.32 -3.51
C ARG A 73 -2.05 -4.30 -2.35
N LEU A 74 -1.51 -3.98 -1.18
CA LEU A 74 -1.63 -4.80 0.03
C LEU A 74 -2.03 -3.93 1.21
N ASN A 75 -2.59 -4.58 2.24
CA ASN A 75 -2.90 -3.94 3.51
C ASN A 75 -2.23 -4.72 4.66
N LEU A 76 -1.55 -4.02 5.58
CA LEU A 76 -0.96 -4.63 6.77
C LEU A 76 -1.94 -4.74 7.94
N GLU A 77 -3.18 -4.29 7.82
CA GLU A 77 -4.24 -4.40 8.84
C GLU A 77 -3.74 -4.15 10.27
N LEU A 78 -2.91 -3.12 10.43
CA LEU A 78 -2.55 -2.60 11.74
C LEU A 78 -3.71 -1.74 12.26
N PRO A 79 -3.90 -1.66 13.58
CA PRO A 79 -5.02 -0.92 14.15
C PRO A 79 -4.93 0.57 13.80
N ASP A 80 -5.99 1.09 13.18
CA ASP A 80 -6.04 2.47 12.75
C ASP A 80 -5.99 3.46 13.93
N GLY A 81 -5.26 4.56 13.76
CA GLY A 81 -4.92 5.50 14.84
C GLY A 81 -3.99 4.95 15.94
N HIS A 82 -3.58 3.69 15.86
CA HIS A 82 -2.79 3.00 16.88
C HIS A 82 -1.65 2.17 16.27
N VAL A 83 -1.03 2.67 15.20
CA VAL A 83 0.19 2.06 14.63
C VAL A 83 1.34 2.23 15.63
N GLN A 84 1.79 1.13 16.22
CA GLN A 84 2.84 1.10 17.24
C GLN A 84 4.11 0.42 16.73
N VAL A 85 5.26 0.83 17.27
CA VAL A 85 6.56 0.20 16.96
C VAL A 85 6.72 -1.09 17.77
N THR A 86 6.04 -2.15 17.33
CA THR A 86 6.13 -3.49 17.93
C THR A 86 6.94 -4.42 17.03
N ASP A 87 7.44 -5.51 17.61
CA ASP A 87 8.10 -6.56 16.83
C ASP A 87 7.14 -7.25 15.85
N GLU A 88 5.86 -7.36 16.20
CA GLU A 88 4.83 -7.91 15.32
C GLU A 88 4.61 -7.01 14.08
N ALA A 89 4.37 -5.71 14.28
CA ALA A 89 4.20 -4.77 13.17
C ALA A 89 5.43 -4.75 12.25
N ARG A 90 6.62 -4.75 12.86
CA ARG A 90 7.89 -4.84 12.13
C ARG A 90 8.00 -6.13 11.30
N ARG A 91 7.63 -7.29 11.86
CA ARG A 91 7.65 -8.57 11.14
C ARG A 91 6.68 -8.58 9.96
N ARG A 92 5.50 -7.97 10.09
CA ARG A 92 4.52 -7.84 8.98
C ARG A 92 5.10 -7.00 7.84
N MET A 93 5.67 -5.83 8.16
CA MET A 93 6.35 -4.96 7.18
C MET A 93 7.53 -5.66 6.50
N VAL A 94 8.45 -6.22 7.29
CA VAL A 94 9.66 -6.90 6.79
C VAL A 94 9.31 -8.06 5.85
N ARG A 95 8.21 -8.77 6.09
CA ARG A 95 7.74 -9.83 5.20
C ARG A 95 7.44 -9.30 3.80
N VAL A 96 6.66 -8.22 3.69
CA VAL A 96 6.32 -7.60 2.40
C VAL A 96 7.57 -7.10 1.70
N LEU A 97 8.44 -6.38 2.43
CA LEU A 97 9.69 -5.86 1.86
C LEU A 97 10.64 -6.97 1.36
N ARG A 98 10.71 -8.12 2.04
CA ARG A 98 11.55 -9.24 1.61
C ARG A 98 10.99 -10.01 0.42
N ILE A 99 9.67 -10.09 0.31
CA ILE A 99 8.99 -10.72 -0.84
C ILE A 99 9.17 -9.84 -2.09
N HIS A 100 8.92 -8.54 -1.96
CA HIS A 100 8.83 -7.65 -3.13
C HIS A 100 10.06 -6.79 -3.40
N ARG A 101 11.03 -6.75 -2.48
CA ARG A 101 12.36 -6.12 -2.64
C ARG A 101 12.33 -4.78 -3.40
N PRO A 102 11.50 -3.81 -2.97
CA PRO A 102 11.36 -2.56 -3.69
C PRO A 102 12.70 -1.81 -3.76
N LYS A 103 13.04 -1.28 -4.93
CA LYS A 103 14.25 -0.45 -5.11
C LYS A 103 14.12 0.93 -4.48
N VAL A 104 12.91 1.50 -4.54
CA VAL A 104 12.56 2.78 -3.93
C VAL A 104 11.31 2.62 -3.07
N ILE A 105 11.31 3.27 -1.90
CA ILE A 105 10.15 3.37 -1.02
C ILE A 105 9.73 4.84 -0.91
N PHE A 106 8.44 5.11 -1.10
CA PHE A 106 7.81 6.39 -0.75
C PHE A 106 7.05 6.21 0.58
N THR A 107 7.20 7.14 1.52
CA THR A 107 6.52 7.07 2.82
C THR A 107 6.42 8.47 3.47
N GLN A 108 5.67 8.59 4.57
CA GLN A 108 5.50 9.82 5.36
C GLN A 108 6.09 9.68 6.76
#